data_AF-A0A1B8RPY9-F1
#
_entry.id   AF-A0A1B8RPY9-F1
#
_cell.length_a   1.000
_cell.length_b   1.000
_cell.length_c   1.000
_cell.angle_alpha   90.00
_cell.angle_beta   90.00
_cell.angle_gamma   90.00
#
_symmetry.space_group_name_H-M   'P 1'
#
loop_
_entity.id
_entity.type
_entity.pdbx_description
1 polymer ?
#
loop_
_entity_poly.entity_id
_entity_poly.type
_entity_poly.pdbx_seq_one_letter_code
_entity_poly.pdbx_strand_id
1 'polypeptide(L)'
;MAISFKNNITVKELCDYMKKYDKVGFFYAPVKISEVGYQGYTGITLGRSGYGMTNFYDKEKYPYLDLLQYDGVDIPPEIYEEHFMTLLNYMNDQKKFNKVIRSYFDYESIISYVEQYGIYSYGVVVKGTVEEVKKLMEDENYDDIFVLDTWLTSYTN
;
A
#
# COMPACT_ATOMS: atom_id res chain seq x y z
N MET A 1 -0.08 -11.11 8.26
CA MET A 1 -0.78 -11.98 7.29
C MET A 1 -0.97 -11.19 6.02
N ALA A 2 -0.94 -11.82 4.85
CA ALA A 2 -1.27 -11.18 3.58
C ALA A 2 -2.55 -11.81 3.01
N ILE A 3 -3.41 -11.00 2.43
CA ILE A 3 -4.68 -11.40 1.80
C ILE A 3 -4.61 -10.99 0.34
N SER A 4 -4.97 -11.89 -0.58
CA SER A 4 -5.22 -11.54 -1.98
C SER A 4 -6.70 -11.35 -2.26
N PHE A 5 -6.98 -10.47 -3.20
CA PHE A 5 -8.32 -10.25 -3.75
C PHE A 5 -8.52 -11.06 -5.02
N LYS A 6 -9.76 -11.47 -5.30
CA LYS A 6 -10.12 -12.20 -6.53
C LYS A 6 -9.82 -11.41 -7.80
N ASN A 7 -10.05 -10.10 -7.73
CA ASN A 7 -9.75 -9.13 -8.76
C ASN A 7 -8.93 -8.00 -8.14
N ASN A 8 -8.10 -7.35 -8.94
CA ASN A 8 -7.44 -6.15 -8.47
C ASN A 8 -8.50 -5.08 -8.18
N ILE A 9 -8.36 -4.39 -7.05
CA ILE A 9 -9.29 -3.37 -6.60
C ILE A 9 -8.65 -1.98 -6.70
N THR A 10 -9.46 -0.96 -6.95
CA THR A 10 -9.05 0.44 -6.95
C THR A 10 -8.68 0.93 -5.55
N VAL A 11 -8.00 2.08 -5.44
CA VAL A 11 -7.71 2.71 -4.14
C VAL A 11 -8.99 3.06 -3.38
N LYS A 12 -10.05 3.46 -4.09
CA LYS A 12 -11.36 3.70 -3.47
C LYS A 12 -11.93 2.44 -2.84
N GLU A 13 -11.98 1.33 -3.59
CA GLU A 13 -12.46 0.05 -3.08
C GLU A 13 -11.61 -0.45 -1.92
N LEU A 14 -10.30 -0.23 -1.96
CA LEU A 14 -9.40 -0.52 -0.85
C LEU A 14 -9.76 0.28 0.41
N CYS A 15 -10.02 1.59 0.27
CA CYS A 15 -10.45 2.42 1.39
C CYS A 15 -11.81 1.97 1.95
N ASP A 16 -12.76 1.61 1.08
CA ASP A 16 -14.06 1.08 1.48
C ASP A 16 -13.90 -0.27 2.21
N TYR A 17 -12.98 -1.13 1.75
CA TYR A 17 -12.62 -2.39 2.41
C TYR A 17 -12.01 -2.17 3.80
N MET A 18 -11.07 -1.23 3.92
CA MET A 18 -10.46 -0.87 5.21
C MET A 18 -11.50 -0.36 6.22
N LYS A 19 -12.46 0.46 5.76
CA LYS A 19 -13.56 0.96 6.59
C LYS A 19 -14.53 -0.14 7.02
N LYS A 20 -14.83 -1.08 6.12
CA LYS A 20 -15.70 -2.23 6.42
C LYS A 20 -15.11 -3.12 7.52
N TYR A 21 -13.78 -3.21 7.58
CA TYR A 21 -13.04 -4.06 8.50
C TYR A 21 -12.16 -3.25 9.47
N ASP A 22 -12.74 -2.21 10.08
CA ASP A 22 -12.07 -1.22 10.95
C ASP A 22 -11.30 -1.80 12.16
N LYS A 23 -11.63 -3.02 12.60
CA LYS A 23 -10.92 -3.72 13.68
C LYS A 23 -9.63 -4.40 13.24
N VAL A 24 -9.43 -4.54 11.93
CA VAL A 24 -8.22 -5.13 11.34
C VAL A 24 -7.23 -4.01 11.06
N GLY A 25 -5.98 -4.19 11.49
CA GLY A 25 -4.90 -3.29 11.11
C GLY A 25 -4.44 -3.59 9.68
N PHE A 26 -4.48 -2.59 8.80
CA PHE A 26 -3.96 -2.65 7.43
C PHE A 26 -2.61 -1.91 7.35
N PHE A 27 -1.60 -2.55 6.76
CA PHE A 27 -0.21 -2.03 6.79
C PHE A 27 0.32 -1.70 5.41
N TYR A 28 0.04 -2.54 4.42
CA TYR A 28 0.61 -2.42 3.09
C TYR A 28 -0.35 -2.94 2.04
N ALA A 29 -0.49 -2.23 0.93
CA ALA A 29 -1.19 -2.70 -0.26
C ALA A 29 -0.20 -2.74 -1.43
N PRO A 30 0.10 -3.94 -1.96
CA PRO A 30 0.84 -4.01 -3.21
C PRO A 30 0.00 -3.45 -4.37
N VAL A 31 0.62 -2.63 -5.21
CA VAL A 31 0.05 -2.00 -6.40
C VAL A 31 0.64 -2.63 -7.64
N LYS A 32 -0.21 -2.95 -8.63
CA LYS A 32 0.20 -3.44 -9.94
C LYS A 32 0.88 -2.32 -10.73
N ILE A 33 2.10 -2.57 -11.21
CA ILE A 33 2.96 -1.60 -11.91
C ILE A 33 3.41 -2.07 -13.31
N SER A 34 3.05 -3.29 -13.71
CA SER A 34 3.15 -3.77 -15.09
C SER A 34 2.30 -5.02 -15.30
N GLU A 35 2.12 -5.43 -16.57
CA GLU A 35 1.57 -6.75 -16.90
C GLU A 35 2.55 -7.91 -16.66
N VAL A 36 3.81 -7.61 -16.30
CA VAL A 36 4.90 -8.60 -16.23
C VAL A 36 4.98 -9.23 -14.83
N GLY A 37 4.20 -10.29 -14.60
CA GLY A 37 4.42 -11.31 -13.57
C GLY A 37 4.92 -10.85 -12.19
N TYR A 38 5.81 -11.62 -11.55
CA TYR A 38 6.29 -11.42 -10.17
C TYR A 38 7.07 -10.10 -9.95
N GLN A 39 7.53 -9.42 -11.01
CA GLN A 39 8.14 -8.08 -10.93
C GLN A 39 7.15 -6.94 -11.20
N GLY A 40 5.87 -7.27 -11.39
CA GLY A 40 4.80 -6.34 -11.71
C GLY A 40 4.17 -5.67 -10.50
N TYR A 41 4.80 -5.69 -9.32
CA TYR A 41 4.23 -5.11 -8.10
C TYR A 41 5.26 -4.32 -7.28
N THR A 42 4.83 -3.16 -6.79
CA THR A 42 5.40 -2.44 -5.63
C THR A 42 4.23 -2.09 -4.72
N GLY A 43 4.23 -1.03 -3.90
CA GLY A 43 3.03 -0.72 -3.13
C GLY A 43 3.11 0.48 -2.19
N ILE A 44 2.02 0.67 -1.46
CA ILE A 44 1.80 1.76 -0.51
C ILE A 44 1.74 1.24 0.91
N THR A 45 2.27 2.04 1.83
CA THR A 45 1.98 1.85 3.26
C THR A 45 0.62 2.48 3.56
N LEU A 46 -0.24 1.76 4.28
CA LEU A 46 -1.64 2.15 4.55
C LEU A 46 -1.84 2.82 5.92
N GLY A 47 -0.74 3.11 6.61
CA GLY A 47 -0.75 3.72 7.93
C GLY A 47 0.21 4.90 8.01
N ARG A 48 -0.10 5.83 8.91
CA ARG A 48 0.85 6.84 9.38
C ARG A 48 1.88 6.13 10.26
N SER A 49 3.00 5.73 9.67
CA SER A 49 4.07 5.06 10.39
C SER A 49 5.43 5.60 9.96
N GLY A 50 6.32 5.81 10.94
CA GLY A 50 7.66 6.32 10.70
C GLY A 50 8.03 7.44 11.65
N TYR A 51 9.28 7.90 11.55
CA TYR A 51 9.67 9.19 12.12
C TYR A 51 9.00 10.27 11.26
N GLY A 52 8.40 11.30 11.86
CA GLY A 52 7.80 12.41 11.12
C GLY A 52 8.87 13.19 10.34
N MET A 53 9.20 12.68 9.15
CA MET A 53 10.32 13.14 8.33
C MET A 53 9.87 14.25 7.37
N THR A 54 8.68 14.81 7.58
CA THR A 54 8.09 15.81 6.68
C THR A 54 9.01 17.03 6.46
N ASN A 55 9.92 17.34 7.38
CA ASN A 55 10.84 18.48 7.26
C ASN A 55 12.15 18.19 6.48
N PHE A 56 12.34 16.98 5.94
CA PHE A 56 13.58 16.58 5.25
C PHE A 56 13.50 16.64 3.73
N TYR A 57 12.38 17.06 3.16
CA TYR A 57 12.16 17.18 1.73
C TYR A 57 11.25 18.36 1.42
N ASP A 58 11.20 18.73 0.15
CA ASP A 58 10.32 19.78 -0.36
C ASP A 58 8.87 19.28 -0.41
N LYS A 59 8.03 19.74 0.51
CA LYS A 59 6.62 19.32 0.63
C LYS A 59 5.75 19.83 -0.52
N GLU A 60 6.11 20.96 -1.13
CA GLU A 60 5.37 21.51 -2.26
C GLU A 60 5.66 20.71 -3.52
N LYS A 61 6.92 20.29 -3.70
CA LYS A 61 7.31 19.41 -4.81
C LYS A 61 6.84 17.96 -4.61
N TYR A 62 6.81 17.48 -3.36
CA TYR A 62 6.47 16.09 -3.01
C TYR A 62 5.34 16.04 -1.96
N PRO A 63 4.10 16.40 -2.36
CA PRO A 63 2.95 16.38 -1.47
C PRO A 63 2.64 14.96 -1.02
N TYR A 64 2.37 14.80 0.27
CA TYR A 64 2.07 13.52 0.91
C TYR A 64 3.13 12.44 0.70
N LEU A 65 4.39 12.77 0.41
CA LEU A 65 5.49 11.79 0.41
C LEU A 65 5.55 11.00 1.73
N ASP A 66 5.17 11.66 2.82
CA ASP A 66 4.85 11.06 4.11
C ASP A 66 3.37 11.34 4.41
N LEU A 67 2.59 10.29 4.69
CA LEU A 67 1.15 10.41 5.02
C LEU A 67 0.89 11.21 6.31
N LEU A 68 1.92 11.49 7.13
CA LEU A 68 1.83 12.43 8.24
C LEU A 68 1.63 13.89 7.81
N GLN A 69 1.78 14.22 6.52
CA GLN A 69 1.43 15.56 6.01
C GLN A 69 -0.08 15.82 5.98
N TYR A 70 -0.90 14.77 5.90
CA TYR A 70 -2.35 14.92 5.90
C TYR A 70 -2.87 14.98 7.33
N ASP A 71 -3.58 16.04 7.70
CA ASP A 71 -4.06 16.28 9.08
C ASP A 71 -5.43 15.65 9.40
N GLY A 72 -6.14 15.10 8.41
CA GLY A 72 -7.46 14.49 8.63
C GLY A 72 -7.41 13.20 9.47
N VAL A 73 -8.55 12.70 9.94
CA VAL A 73 -8.58 11.43 10.67
C VAL A 73 -8.56 10.25 9.69
N ASP A 74 -9.49 10.26 8.75
CA ASP A 74 -9.61 9.24 7.70
C ASP A 74 -8.91 9.73 6.43
N ILE A 75 -7.90 9.00 5.99
CA ILE A 75 -7.18 9.31 4.74
C ILE A 75 -8.09 8.91 3.57
N PRO A 76 -8.51 9.86 2.71
CA PRO A 76 -9.39 9.54 1.59
C PRO A 76 -8.59 8.97 0.40
N PRO A 77 -9.26 8.31 -0.57
CA PRO A 77 -8.60 7.63 -1.68
C PRO A 77 -7.61 8.51 -2.45
N GLU A 78 -7.97 9.76 -2.72
CA GLU A 78 -7.15 10.71 -3.47
C GLU A 78 -5.79 11.00 -2.81
N ILE A 79 -5.72 10.97 -1.47
CA ILE A 79 -4.47 11.17 -0.74
C ILE A 79 -3.57 9.94 -0.85
N TYR A 80 -4.14 8.73 -0.90
CA TYR A 80 -3.36 7.51 -1.16
C TYR A 80 -2.85 7.45 -2.60
N GLU A 81 -3.66 7.88 -3.56
CA GLU A 81 -3.26 7.98 -4.97
C GLU A 81 -2.11 8.98 -5.14
N GLU A 82 -2.26 10.18 -4.57
CA GLU A 82 -1.21 11.21 -4.60
C GLU A 82 0.05 10.75 -3.85
N HIS A 83 -0.09 10.12 -2.67
CA HIS A 83 1.04 9.54 -1.94
C HIS A 83 1.83 8.54 -2.80
N PHE A 84 1.15 7.63 -3.50
CA PHE A 84 1.82 6.65 -4.35
C PHE A 84 2.55 7.31 -5.52
N MET A 85 1.88 8.23 -6.22
CA MET A 85 2.49 8.95 -7.33
C MET A 85 3.68 9.81 -6.87
N THR A 86 3.57 10.45 -5.72
CA THR A 86 4.66 11.21 -5.11
C THR A 86 5.84 10.32 -4.74
N LEU A 87 5.63 9.12 -4.18
CA LEU A 87 6.71 8.16 -3.91
C LEU A 87 7.45 7.76 -5.19
N LEU A 88 6.72 7.47 -6.27
CA LEU A 88 7.30 7.12 -7.56
C LEU A 88 8.10 8.29 -8.16
N ASN A 89 7.55 9.50 -8.17
CA ASN A 89 8.21 10.69 -8.68
C ASN A 89 9.45 11.06 -7.85
N TYR A 90 9.35 10.99 -6.52
CA TYR A 90 10.48 11.22 -5.63
C TYR A 90 11.62 10.24 -5.94
N MET A 91 11.31 8.94 -6.01
CA MET A 91 12.32 7.93 -6.34
C MET A 91 12.86 8.09 -7.76
N ASN A 92 12.04 8.51 -8.72
CA ASN A 92 12.50 8.80 -10.08
C ASN A 92 13.56 9.92 -10.10
N ASP A 93 13.37 10.97 -9.28
CA ASP A 93 14.33 12.06 -9.15
C ASP A 93 15.63 11.65 -8.43
N GLN A 94 15.60 10.61 -7.60
CA GLN A 94 16.78 10.11 -6.87
C GLN A 94 17.72 9.25 -7.73
N LYS A 95 18.02 9.67 -8.98
CA LYS A 95 18.83 8.90 -9.95
C LYS A 95 20.19 8.45 -9.40
N LYS A 96 20.87 9.29 -8.60
CA LYS A 96 22.16 8.94 -7.96
C LYS A 96 22.00 7.82 -6.93
N PHE A 97 21.01 7.92 -6.06
CA PHE A 97 20.72 6.90 -5.06
C PHE A 97 20.34 5.58 -5.72
N ASN A 98 19.44 5.61 -6.72
CA ASN A 98 19.02 4.43 -7.48
C ASN A 98 20.20 3.71 -8.13
N LYS A 99 21.17 4.46 -8.67
CA LYS A 99 22.40 3.89 -9.23
C LYS A 99 23.26 3.19 -8.16
N VAL A 100 23.38 3.78 -6.96
CA VAL A 100 24.16 3.21 -5.85
C VAL A 100 23.53 1.91 -5.35
N ILE A 101 22.22 1.90 -5.13
CA ILE A 101 21.51 0.70 -4.64
C ILE A 101 21.24 -0.33 -5.75
N ARG A 102 21.60 -0.01 -7.00
CA ARG A 102 21.32 -0.83 -8.20
C ARG A 102 19.84 -1.20 -8.27
N SER A 103 18.97 -0.19 -8.12
CA SER A 103 17.53 -0.39 -8.19
C SER A 103 17.16 -1.06 -9.51
N TYR A 104 16.32 -2.09 -9.44
CA TYR A 104 15.78 -2.77 -10.61
C TYR A 104 14.50 -2.11 -11.13
N PHE A 105 13.98 -1.09 -10.43
CA PHE A 105 12.80 -0.36 -10.85
C PHE A 105 13.13 0.67 -11.92
N ASP A 106 12.42 0.58 -13.04
CA ASP A 106 12.29 1.66 -14.00
C ASP A 106 11.09 2.53 -13.63
N TYR A 107 11.33 3.56 -12.82
CA TYR A 107 10.27 4.44 -12.33
C TYR A 107 9.53 5.18 -13.44
N GLU A 108 10.17 5.50 -14.57
CA GLU A 108 9.51 6.20 -15.68
C GLU A 108 8.47 5.29 -16.35
N SER A 109 8.81 4.03 -16.58
CA SER A 109 7.87 3.02 -17.08
C SER A 109 6.73 2.73 -16.09
N ILE A 110 7.03 2.68 -14.79
CA ILE A 110 6.02 2.45 -13.75
C ILE A 110 5.03 3.63 -13.67
N ILE A 111 5.53 4.86 -13.66
CA ILE A 111 4.69 6.07 -13.67
C ILE A 111 3.77 6.03 -14.89
N SER A 112 4.33 5.78 -16.08
CA SER A 112 3.55 5.70 -17.32
C SER A 112 2.45 4.63 -17.26
N TYR A 113 2.75 3.46 -16.68
CA TYR A 113 1.77 2.39 -16.51
C TYR A 113 0.63 2.80 -15.58
N VAL A 114 0.97 3.37 -14.43
CA VAL A 114 -0.02 3.76 -13.42
C VAL A 114 -0.89 4.90 -13.92
N GLU A 115 -0.32 5.87 -14.65
CA GLU A 115 -1.10 6.94 -15.29
C GLU A 115 -2.04 6.41 -16.37
N GLN A 116 -1.62 5.40 -17.14
CA GLN A 116 -2.42 4.83 -18.22
C GLN A 116 -3.55 3.93 -17.70
N TYR A 117 -3.26 3.11 -16.70
CA TYR A 117 -4.17 2.05 -16.28
C TYR A 117 -4.86 2.33 -14.95
N GLY A 118 -4.30 3.21 -14.11
CA GLY A 118 -4.74 3.54 -12.75
C GLY A 118 -4.00 2.75 -11.66
N ILE A 119 -4.30 3.07 -10.40
CA ILE A 119 -3.70 2.43 -9.21
C ILE A 119 -4.61 1.30 -8.74
N TYR A 120 -4.15 0.06 -8.88
CA TYR A 120 -4.90 -1.12 -8.46
C TYR A 120 -4.07 -2.01 -7.55
N SER A 121 -4.70 -2.48 -6.49
CA SER A 121 -4.11 -3.41 -5.54
C SER A 121 -4.63 -4.82 -5.72
N TYR A 122 -3.74 -5.81 -5.66
CA TYR A 122 -4.12 -7.23 -5.71
C TYR A 122 -4.36 -7.83 -4.32
N GLY A 123 -4.07 -7.09 -3.24
CA GLY A 123 -4.13 -7.64 -1.89
C GLY A 123 -3.72 -6.65 -0.82
N VAL A 124 -3.63 -7.12 0.42
CA VAL A 124 -3.24 -6.32 1.58
C VAL A 124 -2.46 -7.13 2.60
N VAL A 125 -1.56 -6.47 3.32
CA VAL A 125 -0.93 -7.00 4.52
C VAL A 125 -1.69 -6.50 5.74
N VAL A 126 -2.15 -7.44 6.57
CA VAL A 126 -3.00 -7.19 7.72
C VAL A 126 -2.49 -7.82 9.01
N LYS A 127 -2.93 -7.26 10.14
CA LYS A 127 -2.82 -7.80 11.49
C LYS A 127 -4.16 -7.69 12.20
N GLY A 128 -4.60 -8.79 12.79
CA GLY A 128 -5.82 -8.86 13.59
C GLY A 128 -5.85 -10.18 14.37
N THR A 129 -6.86 -10.34 15.20
CA THR A 129 -7.20 -11.61 15.84
C THR A 129 -7.68 -12.63 14.80
N VAL A 130 -7.71 -13.91 15.18
CA VAL A 130 -8.23 -14.98 14.31
C VAL A 130 -9.68 -14.69 13.89
N GLU A 131 -10.52 -14.18 14.79
CA GLU A 131 -11.92 -13.87 14.49
C GLU A 131 -12.08 -12.70 13.53
N GLU A 132 -11.27 -11.65 13.69
CA GLU A 132 -11.28 -10.50 12.79
C GLU A 132 -10.80 -10.88 11.39
N VAL A 133 -9.77 -11.73 11.29
CA VAL A 133 -9.24 -12.19 10.00
C VAL A 133 -10.21 -13.16 9.32
N LYS A 134 -10.89 -14.03 10.07
CA LYS A 134 -11.94 -14.90 9.50
C LYS A 134 -13.02 -14.12 8.76
N LYS A 135 -13.42 -12.96 9.29
CA LYS A 135 -14.41 -12.08 8.62
C LYS A 135 -13.93 -11.53 7.28
N LEU A 136 -12.63 -11.37 7.10
CA LEU A 136 -12.04 -10.97 5.80
C LEU A 136 -12.13 -12.13 4.80
N MET A 137 -11.93 -13.36 5.27
CA MET A 137 -12.00 -14.58 4.44
C MET A 137 -13.44 -14.93 4.01
N GLU A 138 -14.44 -14.42 4.73
CA GLU A 138 -15.85 -14.55 4.39
C GLU A 138 -16.30 -13.50 3.34
N ASP A 139 -15.47 -12.51 3.00
CA ASP A 139 -15.77 -11.50 1.99
C ASP A 139 -15.83 -12.11 0.58
N GLU A 140 -16.75 -11.63 -0.25
CA GLU A 140 -16.87 -12.13 -1.63
C GLU A 140 -15.67 -11.79 -2.51
N ASN A 141 -14.90 -10.76 -2.17
CA ASN A 141 -13.68 -10.34 -2.88
C ASN A 141 -12.43 -11.10 -2.42
N TYR A 142 -12.51 -11.95 -1.41
CA TYR A 142 -11.38 -12.75 -0.91
C TYR A 142 -10.98 -13.87 -1.88
N ASP A 143 -9.68 -14.02 -2.14
CA ASP A 143 -9.13 -15.13 -2.92
C ASP A 143 -8.32 -16.10 -2.02
N ASP A 144 -7.19 -15.64 -1.47
CA ASP A 144 -6.31 -16.48 -0.65
C ASP A 144 -5.68 -15.70 0.53
N ILE A 145 -5.17 -16.43 1.52
CA ILE A 145 -4.44 -15.88 2.67
C ILE A 145 -3.07 -16.53 2.78
N PHE A 146 -2.05 -15.68 2.82
CA PHE A 146 -0.69 -16.10 3.10
C PHE A 146 -0.27 -15.70 4.51
N VAL A 147 0.05 -16.69 5.32
CA VAL A 147 0.41 -16.53 6.72
C VAL A 147 1.89 -16.87 6.89
N LEU A 148 2.72 -15.85 7.14
CA LEU A 148 4.15 -16.00 7.46
C LEU A 148 4.39 -15.61 8.93
N ASP A 149 5.24 -16.40 9.62
CA ASP A 149 5.79 -16.13 10.96
C ASP A 149 4.77 -15.63 12.02
N THR A 150 3.69 -16.38 12.25
CA THR A 150 2.80 -16.08 13.37
C THR A 150 3.18 -16.86 14.62
N TRP A 151 3.50 -16.16 15.71
CA TRP A 151 3.26 -16.69 17.04
C TRP A 151 1.76 -16.56 17.32
N LEU A 152 1.01 -17.65 17.21
CA LEU A 152 -0.35 -17.75 17.75
C LEU A 152 -0.23 -17.70 19.28
N THR A 153 -0.19 -16.50 19.85
CA THR A 153 -0.31 -16.34 21.30
C THR A 153 -1.79 -16.33 21.66
N SER A 154 -2.27 -17.47 22.16
CA SER A 154 -3.57 -17.56 22.82
C SER A 154 -3.48 -16.91 24.19
N TYR A 155 -3.57 -15.59 24.27
CA TYR A 155 -3.96 -14.96 25.54
C TYR A 155 -5.47 -15.06 25.67
N THR A 156 -5.92 -16.12 26.33
CA THR A 156 -7.25 -16.17 26.94
C THR A 156 -7.17 -15.43 28.27
N ASN A 157 -7.94 -14.34 28.42
CA ASN A 157 -8.19 -13.70 29.72
C ASN A 157 -9.03 -14.60 30.61
#